data_AF-A0A8S3VC80-F1
#
_entry.id   AF-A0A8S3VC80-F1
#
_cell.length_a   1.000
_cell.length_b   1.000
_cell.length_c   1.000
_cell.angle_alpha   90.00
_cell.angle_beta   90.00
_cell.angle_gamma   90.00
#
_symmetry.space_group_name_H-M   'P 1'
#
loop_
_entity.id
_entity.type
_entity.pdbx_description
1 polymer ?
#
loop_
_entity_poly.entity_id
_entity_poly.type
_entity_poly.pdbx_seq_one_letter_code
_entity_poly.pdbx_strand_id
1 'polypeptide(L)'
;MPRKEFILERCKPDLKPLTLEVNLTLKDALDRVLRLPSVASKRYLTNKVDRCVTGLVAQQQCVGPLHTPLADVAVTALSYFDKVGSATAIGEQPIKGLIDPACMARMSVGEALTNLVFACITDLKVRSTLDNSDNLFSADLTLLVSVFFFHGFVFIVHC
;
A
#
# COMPACT_ATOMS: atom_id res chain seq x y z
N MET A 1 16.53 35.99 14.76
CA MET A 1 17.18 34.77 14.24
C MET A 1 17.33 34.89 12.74
N PRO A 2 18.50 34.62 12.15
CA PRO A 2 18.65 34.58 10.69
C PRO A 2 17.86 33.41 10.10
N ARG A 3 17.26 33.63 8.92
CA ARG A 3 16.48 32.62 8.20
C ARG A 3 17.44 31.57 7.63
N LYS A 4 17.24 30.30 7.98
CA LYS A 4 18.00 29.19 7.39
C LYS A 4 17.45 28.91 6.00
N GLU A 5 18.25 29.15 4.97
CA GLU A 5 17.95 28.75 3.60
C GLU A 5 18.57 27.38 3.32
N PHE A 6 17.79 26.47 2.73
CA PHE A 6 18.26 25.17 2.27
C PHE A 6 18.24 25.17 0.74
N ILE A 7 19.41 25.03 0.14
CA ILE A 7 19.56 24.89 -1.31
C ILE A 7 19.59 23.39 -1.61
N LEU A 8 18.63 22.91 -2.40
CA LEU A 8 18.52 21.51 -2.81
C LEU A 8 18.87 21.39 -4.29
N GLU A 9 20.08 20.88 -4.56
CA GLU A 9 20.50 20.53 -5.92
C GLU A 9 20.27 19.04 -6.17
N ARG A 10 19.63 18.70 -7.29
CA ARG A 10 19.41 17.31 -7.72
C ARG A 10 20.45 16.92 -8.77
N CYS A 11 21.39 16.07 -8.38
CA CYS A 11 22.30 15.41 -9.32
C CYS A 11 21.69 14.09 -9.80
N LYS A 12 21.75 13.83 -11.11
CA LYS A 12 21.34 12.53 -11.65
C LYS A 12 22.39 11.48 -11.28
N PRO A 13 22.03 10.38 -10.60
CA PRO A 13 22.98 9.32 -10.30
C PRO A 13 23.39 8.57 -11.58
N ASP A 14 24.68 8.23 -11.70
CA ASP A 14 25.15 7.30 -12.72
C ASP A 14 24.94 5.87 -12.23
N LEU A 15 24.01 5.15 -12.87
CA LEU A 15 23.54 3.84 -12.43
C LEU A 15 24.11 2.75 -13.34
N LYS A 16 24.79 1.78 -12.73
CA LYS A 16 25.28 0.59 -13.44
C LYS A 16 24.18 -0.48 -13.50
N PRO A 17 24.06 -1.23 -14.61
CA PRO A 17 23.15 -2.37 -14.68
C PRO A 17 23.43 -3.39 -13.57
N LEU A 18 22.37 -3.97 -13.01
CA LEU A 18 22.49 -5.01 -11.99
C LEU A 18 23.22 -6.22 -12.57
N THR A 19 24.33 -6.60 -11.96
CA THR A 19 25.06 -7.82 -12.27
C THR A 19 24.99 -8.74 -11.07
N LEU A 20 24.46 -9.95 -11.25
CA LEU A 20 24.37 -10.95 -10.19
C LEU A 20 25.69 -11.72 -10.08
N GLU A 21 25.97 -12.25 -8.89
CA GLU A 21 27.14 -13.09 -8.65
C GLU A 21 27.03 -14.39 -9.46
N VAL A 22 28.12 -14.78 -10.14
CA VAL A 22 28.16 -15.95 -11.04
C VAL A 22 27.88 -17.27 -10.30
N ASN A 23 28.12 -17.31 -8.98
CA ASN A 23 27.97 -18.51 -8.14
C ASN A 23 26.70 -18.49 -7.26
N LEU A 24 25.76 -17.55 -7.46
CA LEU A 24 24.55 -17.49 -6.65
C LEU A 24 23.59 -18.63 -7.02
N THR A 25 23.36 -19.56 -6.09
CA THR A 25 22.34 -20.60 -6.28
C THR A 25 20.94 -20.09 -5.95
N LEU A 26 19.91 -20.69 -6.54
CA LEU A 26 18.51 -20.35 -6.25
C LEU A 26 18.17 -20.53 -4.75
N LYS A 27 18.72 -21.57 -4.12
CA LYS A 27 18.47 -21.87 -2.71
C LYS A 27 19.05 -20.77 -1.82
N ASP A 28 20.25 -20.27 -2.14
CA ASP A 28 20.88 -19.19 -1.39
C ASP A 28 20.13 -17.86 -1.60
N ALA A 29 19.67 -17.59 -2.82
CA ALA A 29 18.84 -16.43 -3.11
C ALA A 29 17.52 -16.46 -2.32
N LEU A 30 16.86 -17.62 -2.27
CA LEU A 30 15.59 -17.79 -1.54
C LEU A 30 15.78 -17.64 -0.03
N ASP A 31 16.82 -18.24 0.56
CA ASP A 31 17.12 -18.08 1.99
C ASP A 31 17.37 -16.60 2.33
N ARG A 32 18.11 -15.88 1.49
CA ARG A 32 18.34 -14.44 1.65
C ARG A 32 17.03 -13.64 1.58
N VAL A 33 16.19 -13.90 0.58
CA VAL A 33 14.94 -13.16 0.37
C VAL A 33 13.96 -13.40 1.51
N LEU A 34 13.77 -14.65 1.95
CA LEU A 34 12.81 -14.98 3.02
C LEU A 34 13.24 -14.47 4.40
N ARG A 35 14.53 -14.15 4.60
CA ARG A 35 15.04 -13.51 5.82
C ARG A 35 14.84 -12.00 5.85
N LEU A 36 14.61 -11.35 4.71
CA LEU A 36 14.40 -9.90 4.67
C LEU A 36 13.10 -9.55 5.41
N PRO A 37 13.11 -8.62 6.39
CA PRO A 37 11.90 -8.25 7.12
C PRO A 37 10.75 -7.75 6.25
N SER A 38 11.06 -7.13 5.11
CA SER A 38 10.06 -6.70 4.12
C SER A 38 9.29 -7.88 3.50
N VAL A 39 9.91 -9.05 3.37
CA VAL A 39 9.33 -10.25 2.75
C VAL A 39 8.85 -11.26 3.80
N ALA A 40 9.61 -11.42 4.89
CA ALA A 40 9.35 -12.35 5.97
C ALA A 40 7.93 -12.21 6.58
N SER A 41 7.50 -13.21 7.34
CA SER A 41 6.16 -13.24 7.94
C SER A 41 5.92 -12.08 8.91
N LYS A 42 4.79 -11.40 8.75
CA LYS A 42 4.36 -10.26 9.58
C LYS A 42 3.55 -10.68 10.80
N ARG A 43 3.60 -11.97 11.17
CA ARG A 43 2.81 -12.56 12.27
C ARG A 43 3.03 -11.84 13.59
N TYR A 44 4.24 -11.35 13.84
CA TYR A 44 4.55 -10.57 15.03
C TYR A 44 3.71 -9.28 15.12
N LEU A 45 3.48 -8.58 14.01
CA LEU A 45 2.68 -7.36 13.98
C LEU A 45 1.18 -7.68 14.07
N THR A 46 0.72 -8.69 13.33
CA THR A 46 -0.72 -9.00 13.23
C THR A 46 -1.31 -9.61 14.50
N ASN A 47 -0.48 -10.26 15.34
CA ASN A 47 -0.96 -10.92 16.55
C ASN A 47 -0.97 -10.02 17.79
N LYS A 48 -0.45 -8.79 17.68
CA LYS A 48 -0.35 -7.86 18.82
C LYS A 48 -1.49 -6.86 18.88
N VAL A 49 -2.36 -6.85 17.86
CA VAL A 49 -3.45 -5.89 17.72
C VAL A 49 -4.76 -6.68 17.63
N ASP A 50 -5.83 -6.10 18.17
CA ASP A 50 -7.18 -6.61 17.96
C ASP A 50 -7.61 -6.40 16.49
N ARG A 51 -8.34 -7.36 15.94
CA ARG A 51 -8.70 -7.43 14.52
C ARG A 51 -10.18 -7.69 14.27
N CYS A 52 -11.01 -7.73 15.31
CA CYS A 52 -12.44 -8.04 15.14
C CYS A 52 -13.37 -7.31 16.11
N VAL A 53 -12.88 -6.33 16.88
CA VAL A 53 -13.67 -5.67 17.94
C VAL A 53 -15.05 -5.17 17.50
N THR A 54 -15.19 -4.70 16.26
CA THR A 54 -16.45 -4.15 15.74
C THR A 54 -17.42 -5.20 15.22
N GLY A 55 -17.00 -6.46 15.04
CA GLY A 55 -17.82 -7.49 14.37
C GLY A 55 -18.11 -7.24 12.88
N LEU A 56 -17.62 -6.13 12.31
CA LEU A 56 -17.82 -5.73 10.92
C LEU A 56 -16.63 -6.06 10.02
N VAL A 57 -15.57 -6.67 10.57
CA VAL A 57 -14.36 -7.01 9.79
C VAL A 57 -14.63 -8.28 8.98
N ALA A 58 -14.79 -8.12 7.67
CA ALA A 58 -15.07 -9.22 6.74
C ALA A 58 -13.79 -9.93 6.28
N GLN A 59 -12.71 -9.19 6.04
CA GLN A 59 -11.41 -9.74 5.65
C GLN A 59 -10.29 -9.13 6.50
N GLN A 60 -9.58 -10.00 7.21
CA GLN A 60 -8.42 -9.64 8.04
C GLN A 60 -7.11 -9.91 7.31
N GLN A 61 -5.99 -9.46 7.89
CA GLN A 61 -4.64 -9.70 7.34
C GLN A 61 -4.27 -11.21 7.32
N CYS A 62 -4.84 -12.01 8.23
CA CYS A 62 -4.61 -13.45 8.31
C CYS A 62 -5.67 -14.23 7.55
N VAL A 63 -5.22 -15.19 6.73
CA VAL A 63 -6.09 -16.03 5.88
C VAL A 63 -5.93 -17.51 6.19
N GLY A 64 -6.99 -18.26 5.90
CA GLY A 64 -7.04 -19.73 5.98
C GLY A 64 -6.97 -20.31 7.40
N PRO A 65 -7.03 -21.64 7.51
CA PRO A 65 -7.06 -22.33 8.81
C PRO A 65 -5.82 -22.10 9.68
N LEU A 66 -4.69 -21.77 9.05
CA LEU A 66 -3.41 -21.54 9.72
C LEU A 66 -3.21 -20.07 10.17
N HIS A 67 -4.19 -19.21 9.87
CA HIS A 67 -4.12 -17.77 10.14
C HIS A 67 -2.80 -17.15 9.66
N THR A 68 -2.41 -17.43 8.42
CA THR A 68 -1.17 -16.90 7.84
C THR A 68 -1.37 -15.45 7.36
N PRO A 69 -0.49 -14.50 7.73
CA PRO A 69 -0.65 -13.08 7.39
C PRO A 69 -0.30 -12.83 5.92
N LEU A 70 -1.21 -13.19 5.02
CA LEU A 70 -1.04 -13.20 3.56
C LEU A 70 -2.21 -12.54 2.81
N ALA A 71 -3.12 -11.84 3.49
CA ALA A 71 -4.16 -11.10 2.79
C ALA A 71 -3.58 -9.83 2.15
N ASP A 72 -3.89 -9.63 0.87
CA ASP A 72 -3.48 -8.42 0.13
C ASP A 72 -4.42 -7.23 0.37
N VAL A 73 -5.68 -7.50 0.73
CA VAL A 73 -6.73 -6.50 0.96
C VAL A 73 -7.41 -6.72 2.31
N ALA A 74 -7.73 -5.62 3.00
CA ALA A 74 -8.59 -5.61 4.17
C ALA A 74 -10.01 -5.18 3.76
N VAL A 75 -11.04 -5.83 4.29
CA VAL A 75 -12.45 -5.52 3.96
C VAL A 75 -13.26 -5.39 5.25
N THR A 76 -14.01 -4.30 5.36
CA THR A 76 -14.88 -4.00 6.50
C THR A 76 -16.28 -3.69 6.00
N ALA A 77 -17.30 -4.28 6.60
CA ALA A 77 -18.69 -3.95 6.32
C ALA A 77 -19.08 -2.60 6.95
N LEU A 78 -20.00 -1.88 6.32
CA LEU A 78 -20.50 -0.59 6.84
C LEU A 78 -21.69 -0.77 7.78
N SER A 79 -22.40 -1.89 7.65
CA SER A 79 -23.63 -2.22 8.35
C SER A 79 -23.63 -3.72 8.65
N TYR A 80 -24.33 -4.12 9.72
CA TYR A 80 -24.48 -5.54 10.08
C TYR A 80 -25.46 -6.28 9.18
N PHE A 81 -26.35 -5.55 8.49
CA PHE A 81 -27.45 -6.12 7.71
C PHE A 81 -27.19 -6.06 6.20
N ASP A 82 -26.40 -5.09 5.76
CA ASP A 82 -26.11 -4.88 4.35
C ASP A 82 -24.80 -5.54 3.93
N LYS A 83 -24.67 -5.85 2.64
CA LYS A 83 -23.47 -6.43 2.04
C LYS A 83 -22.50 -5.39 1.46
N VAL A 84 -22.68 -4.13 1.84
CA VAL A 84 -21.83 -3.01 1.40
C VAL A 84 -20.71 -2.77 2.40
N GLY A 85 -19.56 -2.32 1.89
CA GLY A 85 -18.34 -2.32 2.66
C GLY A 85 -17.31 -1.33 2.18
N SER A 86 -16.14 -1.42 2.78
CA SER A 86 -14.94 -0.77 2.30
C SER A 86 -13.81 -1.77 2.21
N ALA A 87 -13.11 -1.76 1.08
CA ALA A 87 -11.87 -2.46 0.83
C ALA A 87 -10.68 -1.50 0.97
N THR A 88 -9.56 -1.99 1.46
CA THR A 88 -8.38 -1.16 1.75
C THR A 88 -7.13 -1.96 1.41
N ALA A 89 -6.23 -1.35 0.64
CA ALA A 89 -4.94 -1.92 0.30
C ALA A 89 -3.85 -0.85 0.32
N ILE A 90 -2.60 -1.28 0.42
CA ILE A 90 -1.44 -0.39 0.43
C ILE A 90 -0.48 -0.87 -0.64
N GLY A 91 0.18 0.06 -1.33
CA GLY A 91 1.30 -0.21 -2.24
C GLY A 91 2.45 0.74 -1.93
N GLU A 92 3.67 0.21 -1.84
CA GLU A 92 4.83 0.95 -1.34
C GLU A 92 6.13 0.45 -2.00
N GLN A 93 6.84 1.34 -2.71
CA GLN A 93 8.05 0.98 -3.47
C GLN A 93 9.23 1.94 -3.24
N PRO A 94 9.61 2.26 -1.98
CA PRO A 94 10.55 3.35 -1.67
C PRO A 94 11.94 3.14 -2.26
N ILE A 95 12.40 1.88 -2.34
CA ILE A 95 13.71 1.52 -2.89
C ILE A 95 13.83 1.95 -4.36
N LYS A 96 12.74 1.83 -5.13
CA LYS A 96 12.71 2.28 -6.53
C LYS A 96 12.84 3.79 -6.66
N GLY A 97 12.47 4.53 -5.61
CA GLY A 97 12.61 5.98 -5.53
C GLY A 97 14.04 6.47 -5.51
N LEU A 98 14.98 5.62 -5.08
CA LEU A 98 16.42 5.91 -5.13
C LEU A 98 16.93 5.97 -6.58
N ILE A 99 16.23 5.32 -7.51
CA ILE A 99 16.55 5.27 -8.93
C ILE A 99 15.73 6.31 -9.71
N ASP A 100 14.40 6.20 -9.62
CA ASP A 100 13.46 7.12 -10.26
C ASP A 100 12.21 7.31 -9.39
N PRO A 101 12.06 8.49 -8.76
CA PRO A 101 10.87 8.82 -7.97
C PRO A 101 9.55 8.75 -8.75
N ALA A 102 9.55 9.05 -10.05
CA ALA A 102 8.34 8.99 -10.86
C ALA A 102 7.93 7.54 -11.14
N CYS A 103 8.90 6.66 -11.42
CA CYS A 103 8.66 5.22 -11.53
C CYS A 103 8.16 4.63 -10.21
N MET A 104 8.77 5.02 -9.09
CA MET A 104 8.34 4.63 -7.74
C MET A 104 6.87 4.96 -7.49
N ALA A 105 6.44 6.20 -7.76
CA ALA A 105 5.05 6.61 -7.60
C ALA A 105 4.08 5.76 -8.43
N ARG A 106 4.39 5.52 -9.72
CA ARG A 106 3.57 4.68 -10.60
C ARG A 106 3.49 3.24 -10.10
N MET A 107 4.60 2.67 -9.64
CA MET A 107 4.62 1.30 -9.15
C MET A 107 3.91 1.14 -7.81
N SER A 108 3.98 2.12 -6.91
CA SER A 108 3.23 2.10 -5.65
C SER A 108 1.71 2.12 -5.89
N VAL A 109 1.24 2.95 -6.83
CA VAL A 109 -0.19 2.96 -7.21
C VAL A 109 -0.57 1.62 -7.87
N GLY A 110 0.29 1.10 -8.76
CA GLY A 110 0.08 -0.20 -9.38
C GLY A 110 -0.07 -1.33 -8.37
N GLU A 111 0.81 -1.39 -7.38
CA GLU A 111 0.75 -2.40 -6.31
C GLU A 111 -0.53 -2.29 -5.46
N ALA A 112 -0.91 -1.07 -5.08
CA ALA A 112 -2.15 -0.85 -4.34
C ALA A 112 -3.38 -1.34 -5.13
N LEU A 113 -3.41 -1.06 -6.44
CA LEU A 113 -4.48 -1.52 -7.32
C LEU A 113 -4.46 -3.04 -7.49
N THR A 114 -3.28 -3.67 -7.69
CA THR A 114 -3.19 -5.13 -7.82
C THR A 114 -3.65 -5.86 -6.56
N ASN A 115 -3.37 -5.29 -5.39
CA ASN A 115 -3.83 -5.84 -4.11
C ASN A 115 -5.36 -5.78 -3.97
N LEU A 116 -6.02 -4.79 -4.59
CA LEU A 116 -7.46 -4.63 -4.60
C LEU A 116 -8.20 -5.49 -5.63
N VAL A 117 -7.50 -6.14 -6.58
CA VAL A 117 -8.13 -6.82 -7.73
C VAL A 117 -9.15 -7.88 -7.31
N PHE A 118 -8.94 -8.54 -6.16
CA PHE A 118 -9.86 -9.57 -5.65
C PHE A 118 -10.99 -9.02 -4.78
N ALA A 119 -11.06 -7.70 -4.56
CA ALA A 119 -12.21 -7.07 -3.94
C ALA A 119 -13.30 -6.79 -4.97
N CYS A 120 -14.55 -7.02 -4.59
CA CYS A 120 -15.71 -6.77 -5.46
C CYS A 120 -16.01 -5.27 -5.54
N ILE A 121 -15.26 -4.54 -6.36
CA ILE A 121 -15.43 -3.09 -6.60
C ILE A 121 -16.23 -2.91 -7.89
N THR A 122 -17.28 -2.10 -7.83
CA THR A 122 -18.22 -1.88 -8.95
C THR A 122 -17.71 -0.89 -9.98
N ASP A 123 -17.02 0.17 -9.57
CA ASP A 123 -16.48 1.18 -10.47
C ASP A 123 -15.19 1.81 -9.91
N LEU A 124 -14.27 2.17 -10.80
CA LEU A 124 -13.01 2.82 -10.46
C LEU A 124 -13.01 4.25 -11.00
N LYS A 125 -13.51 5.20 -10.19
CA LYS A 125 -13.50 6.62 -10.56
C LYS A 125 -12.27 7.32 -10.00
N VAL A 126 -11.48 7.92 -10.87
CA VAL A 126 -10.40 8.83 -10.49
C VAL A 126 -10.96 10.24 -10.47
N ARG A 127 -11.08 10.85 -9.28
CA ARG A 127 -11.42 12.28 -9.17
C ARG A 127 -10.13 13.09 -9.29
N SER A 128 -9.96 13.80 -10.41
CA SER A 128 -8.90 14.80 -10.54
C SER A 128 -9.22 15.98 -9.61
N THR A 129 -8.61 16.04 -8.43
CA THR A 129 -8.83 17.10 -7.43
C THR A 129 -8.16 18.43 -7.80
N LEU A 130 -8.30 18.87 -9.05
CA LEU A 130 -7.93 20.21 -9.52
C LEU A 130 -9.10 21.02 -10.09
N ASP A 131 -10.34 20.57 -9.89
CA ASP A 131 -11.52 21.40 -10.19
C ASP A 131 -12.11 21.95 -8.89
N ASN A 132 -11.80 23.24 -8.67
CA ASN A 132 -12.39 24.25 -7.79
C ASN A 132 -13.13 23.81 -6.50
N SER A 133 -12.72 24.49 -5.42
CA SER A 133 -13.47 24.70 -4.19
C SER A 133 -14.96 24.90 -4.46
N ASP A 134 -15.78 23.92 -4.08
CA ASP A 134 -17.09 24.03 -3.46
C ASP A 134 -17.66 22.60 -3.32
N ASN A 135 -18.18 22.25 -2.14
CA ASN A 135 -18.68 20.92 -1.73
C ASN A 135 -17.66 19.96 -1.10
N LEU A 136 -17.23 20.32 0.11
CA LEU A 136 -16.46 19.45 1.01
C LEU A 136 -17.33 18.40 1.77
N PHE A 137 -18.62 18.24 1.42
CA PHE A 137 -19.58 17.51 2.27
C PHE A 137 -20.66 16.72 1.48
N SER A 138 -20.28 16.05 0.38
CA SER A 138 -21.12 14.96 -0.17
C SER A 138 -20.37 13.66 -0.02
N ALA A 139 -20.88 12.78 0.85
CA ALA A 139 -20.35 11.46 1.14
C ALA A 139 -20.58 10.51 -0.06
N ASP A 140 -19.87 10.74 -1.15
CA ASP A 140 -19.83 9.85 -2.31
C ASP A 140 -18.46 9.18 -2.42
N LEU A 141 -18.45 7.88 -2.09
CA LEU A 141 -17.61 6.81 -2.61
C LEU A 141 -16.41 7.30 -3.45
N THR A 142 -15.28 7.59 -2.81
CA THR A 142 -14.08 8.07 -3.52
C THR A 142 -12.85 7.26 -3.10
N LEU A 143 -12.21 6.62 -4.08
CA LEU A 143 -10.85 6.10 -3.99
C LEU A 143 -9.91 7.29 -3.77
N LEU A 144 -9.64 7.64 -2.52
CA LEU A 144 -8.73 8.72 -2.18
C LEU A 144 -7.30 8.23 -2.40
N VAL A 145 -6.80 8.32 -3.65
CA VAL A 145 -5.41 7.99 -3.96
C VAL A 145 -4.52 9.12 -3.43
N SER A 146 -4.24 9.09 -2.13
CA SER A 146 -3.29 10.01 -1.49
C SER A 146 -1.90 9.38 -1.60
N VAL A 147 -1.11 9.80 -2.58
CA VAL A 147 0.33 9.48 -2.63
C VAL A 147 1.01 10.21 -1.48
N PHE A 148 1.12 9.55 -0.33
CA PHE A 148 1.74 10.15 0.86
C PHE A 148 3.26 10.10 0.78
N PHE A 149 3.87 11.27 0.54
CA PHE A 149 5.19 11.55 1.08
C PHE A 149 5.00 12.01 2.54
N PHE A 150 5.38 11.15 3.50
CA PHE A 150 5.52 11.50 4.93
C PHE A 150 4.26 12.00 5.68
N HIS A 151 3.26 11.13 5.89
CA HIS A 151 2.49 11.00 7.14
C HIS A 151 1.44 9.89 6.96
N GLY A 152 1.38 8.90 7.85
CA GLY A 152 0.57 7.71 7.63
C GLY A 152 -0.92 7.99 7.39
N PHE A 153 -1.45 7.58 6.23
CA PHE A 153 -2.87 7.37 5.98
C PHE A 153 -3.06 6.21 4.99
N VAL A 154 -4.17 5.51 5.19
CA VAL A 154 -4.57 4.22 4.60
C VAL A 154 -5.49 4.48 3.40
N PHE A 155 -5.34 3.76 2.28
CA PHE A 155 -6.25 3.89 1.14
C PHE A 155 -7.57 3.16 1.40
N ILE A 156 -8.67 3.90 1.50
CA ILE A 156 -10.02 3.37 1.72
C ILE A 156 -10.76 3.41 0.38
N VAL A 157 -11.11 2.25 -0.16
CA VAL A 157 -12.04 2.05 -1.29
C VAL A 157 -13.37 1.65 -0.71
N HIS A 158 -14.47 2.30 -1.09
CA HIS A 158 -15.80 1.82 -0.72
C HIS A 158 -16.34 0.90 -1.84
N CYS A 159 -16.95 -0.21 -1.45
CA CYS A 159 -17.66 -1.17 -2.29
C CYS A 159 -19.16 -1.04 -2.09
#